data_AF-A0A6L4Y929-F1
#
_entry.id   AF-A0A6L4Y929-F1
#
_cell.length_a   1.000
_cell.length_b   1.000
_cell.length_c   1.000
_cell.angle_alpha   90.00
_cell.angle_beta   90.00
_cell.angle_gamma   90.00
#
_symmetry.space_group_name_H-M   'P 1'
#
loop_
_entity.id
_entity.type
_entity.pdbx_description
1 polymer ?
#
loop_
_entity_poly.entity_id
_entity_poly.type
_entity_poly.pdbx_seq_one_letter_code
_entity_poly.pdbx_strand_id
1 'polypeptide(L)'
;KERSKTLVEMAESSEFFFKEDIEYDRKAAEKFLTPDTMEIFQILIKRFGQLQTFNQQAIETIFKEMSSQKDIKLGKIAQPVRVSLTGSTVSPGIYEVVEILGKKKVIDRLRKAVEFMAS
;
A
#
# COMPACT_ATOMS: atom_id res chain seq x y z
N LYS A 1 -16.89 19.76 4.99
CA LYS A 1 -18.06 18.94 5.41
C LYS A 1 -17.50 17.64 5.96
N GLU A 2 -17.08 17.64 7.22
CA GLU A 2 -16.56 16.45 7.90
C GLU A 2 -17.65 15.37 7.87
N ARG A 3 -17.34 14.24 7.24
CA ARG A 3 -18.15 13.04 7.44
C ARG A 3 -17.79 12.53 8.82
N SER A 4 -18.65 12.80 9.79
CA SER A 4 -18.61 12.14 11.09
C SER A 4 -18.67 10.64 10.84
N LYS A 5 -17.54 9.94 10.95
CA LYS A 5 -17.52 8.48 10.87
C LYS A 5 -18.09 7.93 12.16
N THR A 6 -18.98 6.94 12.07
CA THR A 6 -19.43 6.23 13.27
C THR A 6 -18.25 5.47 13.90
N LEU A 7 -18.32 5.15 15.19
CA LEU A 7 -17.29 4.31 15.83
C LEU A 7 -17.13 2.96 15.12
N VAL A 8 -18.21 2.43 14.55
CA VAL A 8 -18.21 1.21 13.74
C VAL A 8 -17.40 1.43 12.46
N GLU A 9 -17.66 2.50 11.71
CA GLU A 9 -16.89 2.83 10.50
C GLU A 9 -15.40 3.10 10.81
N MET A 10 -15.09 3.67 11.97
CA MET A 10 -13.72 3.85 12.43
C MET A 10 -13.05 2.50 12.72
N ALA A 11 -13.72 1.60 13.45
CA ALA A 11 -13.23 0.26 13.74
C ALA A 11 -13.00 -0.55 12.45
N GLU A 12 -13.98 -0.58 11.55
CA GLU A 12 -13.87 -1.23 10.24
C GLU A 12 -12.70 -0.65 9.42
N SER A 13 -12.54 0.67 9.41
CA SER A 13 -11.46 1.34 8.67
C SER A 13 -10.07 1.19 9.29
N SER A 14 -9.95 0.57 10.48
CA SER A 14 -8.67 0.34 11.17
C SER A 14 -8.32 -1.14 11.33
N GLU A 15 -9.26 -2.05 11.01
CA GLU A 15 -9.10 -3.49 11.18
C GLU A 15 -7.83 -4.03 10.48
N PHE A 16 -7.50 -3.49 9.30
CA PHE A 16 -6.33 -3.90 8.52
C PHE A 16 -4.99 -3.64 9.23
N PHE A 17 -4.92 -2.77 10.23
CA PHE A 17 -3.69 -2.55 11.01
C PHE A 17 -3.35 -3.78 11.86
N PHE A 18 -4.36 -4.51 12.32
CA PHE A 18 -4.22 -5.61 13.27
C PHE A 18 -4.14 -6.99 12.60
N LYS A 19 -4.62 -7.13 11.37
CA LYS A 19 -4.55 -8.38 10.61
C LYS A 19 -3.12 -8.67 10.11
N GLU A 20 -2.75 -9.94 9.98
CA GLU A 20 -1.51 -10.35 9.29
C GLU A 20 -1.76 -10.60 7.80
N ASP A 21 -2.86 -11.29 7.50
CA ASP A 21 -3.39 -11.52 6.15
C ASP A 21 -4.53 -10.55 5.84
N ILE A 22 -4.57 -10.07 4.60
CA ILE A 22 -5.57 -9.11 4.15
C ILE A 22 -6.39 -9.75 3.06
N GLU A 23 -7.70 -9.76 3.25
CA GLU A 23 -8.64 -10.10 2.18
C GLU A 23 -8.80 -8.89 1.27
N TYR A 24 -8.65 -9.11 -0.04
CA TYR A 24 -8.80 -8.04 -1.02
C TYR A 24 -10.25 -7.94 -1.48
N ASP A 25 -10.78 -6.71 -1.51
CA ASP A 25 -12.00 -6.44 -2.29
C ASP A 25 -11.74 -6.86 -3.73
N ARG A 26 -12.60 -7.76 -4.25
CA ARG A 26 -12.39 -8.39 -5.55
C ARG A 26 -12.26 -7.37 -6.68
N LYS A 27 -13.13 -6.34 -6.69
CA LYS A 27 -13.11 -5.31 -7.73
C LYS A 27 -11.86 -4.44 -7.64
N ALA A 28 -11.40 -4.14 -6.42
CA ALA A 28 -10.17 -3.41 -6.19
C ALA A 28 -8.95 -4.23 -6.64
N ALA A 29 -8.90 -5.52 -6.29
CA ALA A 29 -7.82 -6.42 -6.69
C ALA A 29 -7.74 -6.53 -8.23
N GLU A 30 -8.85 -6.85 -8.90
CA GLU A 30 -8.92 -6.96 -10.36
C GLU A 30 -8.46 -5.66 -11.07
N LYS A 31 -8.72 -4.50 -10.46
CA LYS A 31 -8.38 -3.20 -11.06
C LYS A 31 -6.94 -2.74 -10.79
N PHE A 32 -6.36 -3.10 -9.65
CA PHE A 32 -5.13 -2.48 -9.16
C PHE A 32 -4.01 -3.46 -8.84
N LEU A 33 -4.28 -4.75 -8.71
CA LEU A 33 -3.30 -5.81 -8.53
C LEU A 33 -3.19 -6.57 -9.85
N THR A 34 -2.57 -5.93 -10.84
CA THR A 34 -2.39 -6.46 -12.20
C THR A 34 -0.91 -6.70 -12.48
N PRO A 35 -0.56 -7.54 -13.49
CA PRO A 35 0.83 -7.76 -13.89
C PRO A 35 1.63 -6.46 -14.11
N ASP A 36 1.01 -5.41 -14.65
CA ASP A 36 1.63 -4.10 -14.85
C ASP A 36 2.11 -3.43 -13.54
N THR A 37 1.48 -3.75 -12.41
CA THR A 37 1.82 -3.21 -11.09
C THR A 37 2.85 -4.06 -10.34
N MET A 38 3.17 -5.25 -10.85
CA MET A 38 4.12 -6.17 -10.22
C MET A 38 5.52 -5.58 -10.14
N GLU A 39 6.01 -4.93 -11.20
CA GLU A 39 7.33 -4.29 -11.21
C GLU A 39 7.41 -3.18 -10.15
N ILE A 40 6.33 -2.42 -9.97
CA ILE A 40 6.23 -1.35 -8.97
C ILE A 40 6.46 -1.94 -7.56
N PHE A 41 5.81 -3.07 -7.25
CA PHE A 41 5.94 -3.70 -5.94
C PHE A 41 7.33 -4.27 -5.71
N GLN A 42 7.94 -4.91 -6.71
CA GLN A 42 9.30 -5.43 -6.59
C GLN A 42 10.32 -4.32 -6.30
N ILE A 43 10.19 -3.17 -6.96
CA ILE A 43 11.04 -2.00 -6.71
C ILE A 43 10.81 -1.46 -5.29
N LEU A 44 9.56 -1.32 -4.85
CA LEU A 44 9.23 -0.85 -3.50
C LEU A 44 9.76 -1.78 -2.42
N ILE A 45 9.61 -3.10 -2.59
CA ILE A 45 10.16 -4.11 -1.66
C ILE A 45 11.67 -3.92 -1.50
N LYS A 46 12.40 -3.75 -2.61
CA LYS A 46 13.85 -3.52 -2.58
C LYS A 46 14.19 -2.21 -1.87
N ARG A 47 13.54 -1.10 -2.23
CA ARG A 47 13.84 0.23 -1.68
C ARG A 47 13.49 0.34 -0.19
N PHE A 48 12.31 -0.14 0.20
CA PHE A 48 11.94 -0.21 1.61
C PHE A 48 12.88 -1.12 2.40
N GLY A 49 13.31 -2.24 1.80
CA GLY A 49 14.33 -3.13 2.38
C GLY A 49 15.64 -2.44 2.71
N GLN A 50 16.02 -1.41 1.95
CA GLN A 50 17.26 -0.65 2.12
C GLN A 50 17.14 0.55 3.09
N LEU A 51 15.93 0.95 3.48
CA LEU A 51 15.75 2.04 4.43
C LEU A 51 16.30 1.67 5.81
N GLN A 52 17.17 2.52 6.36
CA GLN A 52 17.63 2.45 7.75
C GLN A 52 16.58 3.02 8.71
N THR A 53 15.95 4.13 8.29
CA THR A 53 14.84 4.77 9.02
C THR A 53 13.57 4.63 8.20
N PHE A 54 12.52 4.07 8.80
CA PHE A 54 11.24 3.83 8.14
C PHE A 54 10.18 4.82 8.65
N ASN A 55 10.34 6.08 8.24
CA ASN A 55 9.43 7.17 8.61
C ASN A 55 8.73 7.77 7.38
N GLN A 56 7.71 8.59 7.60
CA GLN A 56 6.89 9.18 6.55
C GLN A 56 7.71 9.91 5.48
N GLN A 57 8.74 10.68 5.88
CA GLN A 57 9.57 11.44 4.96
C GLN A 57 10.34 10.52 4.01
N ALA A 58 10.96 9.45 4.53
CA ALA A 58 11.71 8.50 3.71
C ALA A 58 10.78 7.72 2.76
N ILE A 59 9.59 7.36 3.24
CA ILE A 59 8.55 6.70 2.44
C ILE A 59 8.11 7.62 1.29
N GLU A 60 7.75 8.86 1.59
CA GLU A 60 7.28 9.81 0.58
C GLU A 60 8.33 10.09 -0.50
N THR A 61 9.60 10.22 -0.10
CA THR A 61 10.73 10.37 -1.04
C THR A 61 10.80 9.20 -2.01
N ILE A 62 10.68 7.95 -1.55
CA ILE A 62 10.67 6.77 -2.43
C ILE A 62 9.52 6.84 -3.45
N PHE A 63 8.30 7.20 -3.01
CA PHE A 63 7.16 7.33 -3.92
C PHE A 63 7.40 8.43 -4.99
N LYS A 64 7.92 9.59 -4.58
CA LYS A 64 8.25 10.69 -5.48
C LYS A 64 9.33 10.31 -6.49
N GLU A 65 10.40 9.65 -6.03
CA GLU A 65 11.48 9.17 -6.89
C GLU A 65 11.01 8.11 -7.89
N MET A 66 10.15 7.17 -7.47
CA MET A 66 9.59 6.23 -8.42
C MET A 66 8.71 6.92 -9.45
N SER A 67 7.90 7.89 -9.01
CA SER A 67 7.04 8.66 -9.91
C SER A 67 7.86 9.39 -10.98
N SER A 68 8.97 10.01 -10.59
CA SER A 68 9.83 10.74 -11.54
C SER A 68 10.66 9.81 -12.42
N GLN A 69 11.27 8.77 -11.87
CA GLN A 69 12.20 7.90 -12.61
C GLN A 69 11.49 6.99 -13.62
N LYS A 70 10.25 6.61 -13.36
CA LYS A 70 9.45 5.75 -14.25
C LYS A 70 8.43 6.51 -15.09
N ASP A 71 8.34 7.84 -14.93
CA ASP A 71 7.27 8.67 -15.52
C ASP A 71 5.86 8.14 -15.22
N ILE A 72 5.67 7.61 -14.00
CA ILE A 72 4.41 7.06 -13.54
C ILE A 72 3.78 8.07 -12.58
N LYS A 73 2.51 8.46 -12.84
CA LYS A 73 1.77 9.33 -11.91
C LYS A 73 1.67 8.69 -10.52
N LEU A 74 1.88 9.47 -9.45
CA LEU A 74 1.80 9.00 -8.05
C LEU A 74 0.55 8.17 -7.75
N GLY A 75 -0.63 8.55 -8.26
CA GLY A 75 -1.87 7.79 -8.06
C GLY A 75 -1.83 6.36 -8.62
N LYS A 76 -1.04 6.11 -9.67
CA LYS A 76 -0.83 4.77 -10.25
C LYS A 76 0.12 3.90 -9.42
N ILE A 77 0.85 4.49 -8.48
CA ILE A 77 1.69 3.77 -7.50
C ILE A 77 0.90 3.62 -6.19
N ALA A 78 0.36 4.72 -5.68
CA ALA A 78 -0.32 4.80 -4.40
C ALA A 78 -1.56 3.91 -4.32
N GLN A 79 -2.34 3.82 -5.41
CA GLN A 79 -3.59 3.05 -5.38
C GLN A 79 -3.36 1.53 -5.33
N PRO A 80 -2.49 0.93 -6.17
CA PRO A 80 -2.06 -0.46 -6.00
C PRO A 80 -1.46 -0.75 -4.63
N VAL A 81 -0.57 0.11 -4.14
CA VAL A 81 0.03 -0.08 -2.81
C VAL A 81 -1.04 -0.06 -1.73
N ARG A 82 -2.00 0.88 -1.79
CA ARG A 82 -3.13 0.91 -0.85
C ARG A 82 -3.89 -0.41 -0.83
N VAL A 83 -4.31 -0.89 -2.00
CA VAL A 83 -5.07 -2.15 -2.10
C VAL A 83 -4.25 -3.33 -1.56
N SER A 84 -2.96 -3.41 -1.90
CA SER A 84 -2.09 -4.48 -1.41
C SER A 84 -1.94 -4.50 0.12
N LEU A 85 -2.00 -3.31 0.75
CA LEU A 85 -1.78 -3.15 2.18
C LEU A 85 -3.08 -3.21 2.98
N THR A 86 -4.20 -2.74 2.45
CA THR A 86 -5.45 -2.58 3.22
C THR A 86 -6.60 -3.41 2.68
N GLY A 87 -6.46 -4.00 1.49
CA GLY A 87 -7.51 -4.72 0.78
C GLY A 87 -8.60 -3.84 0.19
N SER A 88 -8.48 -2.52 0.34
CA SER A 88 -9.49 -1.56 -0.08
C SER A 88 -8.89 -0.40 -0.87
N THR A 89 -9.72 0.28 -1.64
CA THR A 89 -9.33 1.51 -2.34
C THR A 89 -9.34 2.74 -1.44
N VAL A 90 -9.90 2.63 -0.24
CA VAL A 90 -10.09 3.69 0.74
C VAL A 90 -9.29 3.38 2.00
N SER A 91 -8.49 4.35 2.45
CA SER A 91 -7.68 4.29 3.68
C SER A 91 -7.37 5.72 4.14
N PRO A 92 -6.73 5.90 5.31
CA PRO A 92 -5.98 7.12 5.62
C PRO A 92 -4.88 7.42 4.58
N GLY A 93 -4.07 8.45 4.81
CA GLY A 93 -2.96 8.80 3.93
C GLY A 93 -2.06 7.58 3.67
N ILE A 94 -1.72 7.30 2.40
CA ILE A 94 -0.98 6.06 2.10
C ILE A 94 0.40 6.04 2.78
N TYR A 95 1.04 7.20 2.93
CA TYR A 95 2.32 7.30 3.62
C TYR A 95 2.19 7.01 5.12
N GLU A 96 1.12 7.51 5.75
CA GLU A 96 0.79 7.22 7.17
C GLU A 96 0.52 5.72 7.35
N VAL A 97 -0.27 5.11 6.44
CA VAL A 97 -0.55 3.67 6.47
C VAL A 97 0.75 2.85 6.37
N VAL A 98 1.62 3.20 5.43
CA VAL A 98 2.92 2.51 5.27
C VAL A 98 3.76 2.64 6.54
N GLU A 99 3.89 3.85 7.08
CA GLU A 99 4.67 4.10 8.30
C GLU A 99 4.13 3.33 9.50
N ILE A 100 2.82 3.42 9.78
CA ILE A 100 2.18 2.78 10.94
C ILE A 100 2.27 1.25 10.87
N LEU A 101 2.09 0.66 9.68
CA LEU A 101 2.24 -0.79 9.50
C LEU A 101 3.69 -1.23 9.72
N GLY A 102 4.65 -0.37 9.41
CA GLY A 102 6.06 -0.61 9.57
C GLY A 102 6.67 -1.49 8.47
N LYS A 103 8.00 -1.40 8.35
CA LYS A 103 8.80 -1.98 7.25
C LYS A 103 8.50 -3.45 6.97
N LYS A 104 8.54 -4.29 8.02
CA LYS A 104 8.37 -5.75 7.88
C LYS A 104 7.00 -6.08 7.28
N LYS A 105 5.93 -5.58 7.88
CA LYS A 105 4.54 -5.87 7.46
C LYS A 105 4.25 -5.34 6.07
N VAL A 106 4.75 -4.14 5.73
CA VAL A 106 4.62 -3.57 4.38
C VAL A 106 5.30 -4.46 3.34
N ILE A 107 6.56 -4.86 3.56
CA ILE A 107 7.29 -5.72 2.63
C ILE A 107 6.60 -7.09 2.48
N ASP A 108 6.19 -7.70 3.59
CA ASP A 108 5.51 -9.00 3.59
C ASP A 108 4.19 -8.94 2.80
N ARG A 109 3.38 -7.88 2.99
CA ARG A 109 2.12 -7.70 2.24
C ARG A 109 2.35 -7.41 0.76
N LEU A 110 3.36 -6.61 0.40
CA LEU A 110 3.71 -6.38 -1.00
C LEU A 110 4.15 -7.67 -1.70
N ARG A 111 4.90 -8.55 -1.00
CA ARG A 111 5.28 -9.87 -1.53
C ARG A 111 4.07 -10.76 -1.77
N LYS A 112 3.15 -10.84 -0.80
CA LYS A 112 1.88 -11.58 -0.95
C LYS A 112 1.06 -11.06 -2.13
N ALA A 113 1.04 -9.74 -2.34
CA ALA A 113 0.36 -9.16 -3.50
C ALA A 113 1.04 -9.56 -4.83
N VAL A 114 2.37 -9.63 -4.87
CA VAL A 114 3.11 -10.17 -6.04
C VAL A 114 2.75 -11.63 -6.30
N GLU A 115 2.71 -12.46 -5.26
CA GLU A 115 2.30 -13.87 -5.34
C GLU A 115 0.86 -14.01 -5.85
N PHE A 116 -0.07 -13.20 -5.32
CA PHE A 116 -1.47 -13.14 -5.75
C PHE A 116 -1.63 -12.77 -7.23
N MET A 117 -0.75 -11.94 -7.78
CA MET A 117 -0.79 -11.57 -9.21
C MET A 117 -0.16 -12.63 -10.13
N ALA A 118 0.63 -13.55 -9.56
CA ALA A 118 1.33 -14.59 -10.30
C ALA A 118 0.54 -15.92 -10.36
N SER A 119 -0.48 -16.08 -9.52
CA SER A 119 -1.43 -17.21 -9.52
C SER A 119 -2.56 -17.02 -10.53
#